data_AF-A0AAD8AEB3-F1
#
_entry.id   AF-A0AAD8AEB3-F1
#
_cell.length_a   1.000
_cell.length_b   1.000
_cell.length_c   1.000
_cell.angle_alpha   90.00
_cell.angle_beta   90.00
_cell.angle_gamma   90.00
#
_symmetry.space_group_name_H-M   'P 1'
#
loop_
_entity.id
_entity.type
_entity.pdbx_description
1 polymer ?
#
loop_
_entity_poly.entity_id
_entity_poly.type
_entity_poly.pdbx_seq_one_letter_code
_entity_poly.pdbx_strand_id
1 'polypeptide(L)'
;ILRYTPVSELDYGTLSCWAQNSIGPQTTPCVFQVVAAGKPFPVRNCTLSNQTSNSVEVSCQPGFDGGLPQYFLLELYSADSGVPRYNLTSSEHPTFFLANLEPDVTFRIAVFAVNSKGRSAGIVLEEVTFRDAEKRT
;
A
#
# COMPACT_ATOMS: atom_id res chain seq x y z
N ILE A 1 -16.96 24.38 16.70
CA ILE A 1 -16.23 23.41 15.84
C ILE A 1 -15.08 24.17 15.19
N LEU A 2 -13.83 23.76 15.42
CA LEU A 2 -12.65 24.36 14.78
C LEU A 2 -12.39 23.66 13.44
N ARG A 3 -12.15 24.43 12.37
CA ARG A 3 -11.63 23.93 11.10
C ARG A 3 -10.20 24.45 10.93
N TYR A 4 -9.23 23.54 10.93
CA TYR A 4 -7.81 23.87 10.86
C TYR A 4 -7.20 23.17 9.64
N THR A 5 -6.64 23.96 8.72
CA THR A 5 -5.95 23.47 7.52
C THR A 5 -4.55 24.08 7.52
N PRO A 6 -3.49 23.28 7.71
CA PRO A 6 -2.11 23.75 7.60
C PRO A 6 -1.84 24.37 6.23
N VAL A 7 -1.21 25.55 6.19
CA VAL A 7 -0.83 26.24 4.94
C VAL A 7 0.70 26.21 4.75
N SER A 8 1.44 26.16 5.85
CA SER A 8 2.91 26.10 5.90
C SER A 8 3.42 24.98 6.80
N GLU A 9 4.69 24.64 6.68
CA GLU A 9 5.34 23.62 7.54
C GLU A 9 5.29 23.98 9.03
N LEU A 10 5.23 25.27 9.36
CA LEU A 10 5.13 25.76 10.74
C LEU A 10 3.75 25.54 11.36
N ASP A 11 2.73 25.23 10.55
CA ASP A 11 1.37 24.98 11.01
C ASP A 11 1.16 23.53 11.45
N TYR A 12 2.13 22.64 11.18
CA TYR A 12 2.14 21.28 11.74
C TYR A 12 2.60 21.32 13.20
N GLY A 13 1.97 20.51 14.04
CA GLY A 13 2.24 20.53 15.47
C GLY A 13 1.06 20.06 16.30
N THR A 14 0.98 20.55 17.53
CA THR A 14 -0.02 20.10 18.50
C THR A 14 -1.09 21.16 18.70
N LEU A 15 -2.35 20.77 18.52
CA LEU A 15 -3.51 21.58 18.89
C LEU A 15 -4.03 21.12 20.25
N SER A 16 -4.22 22.05 21.17
CA SER A 16 -4.82 21.81 22.48
C SER A 16 -6.18 22.51 22.54
N CYS A 17 -7.22 21.76 22.92
CA CYS A 17 -8.59 22.25 23.02
C CYS A 17 -9.07 22.15 24.47
N TRP A 18 -9.59 23.26 24.99
CA TRP A 18 -10.17 23.34 26.33
C TRP A 18 -11.68 23.60 26.24
N ALA A 19 -12.46 22.91 27.06
CA ALA A 19 -13.86 23.22 27.30
C ALA A 19 -14.02 24.10 28.54
N GLN A 20 -15.08 24.91 28.60
CA GLN A 20 -15.45 25.67 29.78
C GLN A 20 -16.96 25.57 30.01
N ASN A 21 -17.36 25.35 31.27
CA ASN A 21 -18.75 25.40 31.71
C ASN A 21 -18.89 26.32 32.95
N SER A 22 -20.09 26.35 33.55
CA SER A 22 -20.38 27.19 34.73
C SER A 22 -19.61 26.81 36.00
N ILE A 23 -19.05 25.59 36.07
CA ILE A 23 -18.20 25.15 37.18
C ILE A 23 -16.74 25.57 36.96
N GLY A 24 -16.26 25.56 35.71
CA GLY A 24 -14.92 26.05 35.38
C GLY A 24 -14.39 25.61 34.02
N PRO A 25 -13.14 26.00 33.68
CA PRO A 25 -12.43 25.49 32.53
C PRO A 25 -11.92 24.06 32.80
N GLN A 26 -11.81 23.29 31.73
CA GLN A 26 -11.19 21.97 31.72
C GLN A 26 -9.71 22.07 32.12
N THR A 27 -9.24 21.26 33.07
CA THR A 27 -7.84 21.30 33.54
C THR A 27 -6.87 20.70 32.51
N THR A 28 -7.25 19.57 31.91
CA THR A 28 -6.42 18.85 30.94
C THR A 28 -7.04 18.96 29.55
N PRO A 29 -6.39 19.61 28.57
CA PRO A 29 -6.97 19.78 27.24
C PRO A 29 -7.08 18.46 26.47
N CYS A 30 -7.96 18.44 25.48
CA CYS A 30 -7.90 17.44 24.42
C CYS A 30 -6.74 17.80 23.48
N VAL A 31 -5.84 16.86 23.23
CA VAL A 31 -4.61 17.07 22.45
C VAL A 31 -4.74 16.37 21.10
N PHE A 32 -4.51 17.09 20.02
CA PHE A 32 -4.50 16.59 18.65
C PHE A 32 -3.17 16.89 17.99
N GLN A 33 -2.59 15.93 17.29
CA GLN A 33 -1.35 16.12 16.55
C GLN A 33 -1.66 16.23 15.06
N VAL A 34 -1.29 17.36 14.47
CA VAL A 34 -1.42 17.61 13.04
C VAL A 34 -0.07 17.32 12.40
N VAL A 35 -0.01 16.26 11.59
CA VAL A 35 1.21 15.82 10.90
C VAL A 35 1.08 16.03 9.39
N ALA A 36 2.21 16.28 8.73
CA ALA A 36 2.24 16.38 7.29
C ALA A 36 1.87 15.04 6.64
N ALA A 37 1.03 15.09 5.61
CA ALA A 37 0.72 13.91 4.83
C ALA A 37 1.96 13.45 4.04
N GLY A 38 2.24 12.16 4.12
CA GLY A 38 3.41 11.54 3.50
C GLY A 38 3.06 10.65 2.32
N LYS A 39 4.09 10.06 1.71
CA LYS A 39 3.92 8.90 0.84
C LYS A 39 3.40 7.73 1.68
N PRO A 40 2.67 6.77 1.07
CA PRO A 40 2.23 5.60 1.80
C PRO A 40 3.42 4.76 2.24
N PHE A 41 3.21 3.98 3.29
CA PHE A 41 4.11 2.90 3.64
C PHE A 41 3.94 1.73 2.66
N PRO A 42 4.99 0.93 2.44
CA PRO A 42 4.89 -0.27 1.61
C PRO A 42 3.78 -1.20 2.09
N VAL A 43 3.23 -1.99 1.16
CA VAL A 43 2.35 -3.12 1.51
C VAL A 43 3.10 -4.12 2.39
N ARG A 44 2.38 -4.99 3.09
CA ARG A 44 2.94 -5.98 4.02
C ARG A 44 2.28 -7.33 3.81
N ASN A 45 2.91 -8.41 4.29
CA ASN A 45 2.34 -9.75 4.30
C ASN A 45 1.78 -10.18 2.94
N CYS A 46 2.55 -9.96 1.88
CA CYS A 46 2.18 -10.38 0.54
C CYS A 46 2.28 -11.90 0.41
N THR A 47 1.23 -12.51 -0.14
CA THR A 47 1.09 -13.96 -0.33
C THR A 47 0.64 -14.27 -1.75
N LEU A 48 1.05 -15.44 -2.24
CA LEU A 48 0.65 -15.96 -3.54
C LEU A 48 -0.35 -17.10 -3.33
N SER A 49 -1.57 -16.94 -3.83
CA SER A 49 -2.65 -17.93 -3.78
C SER A 49 -3.05 -18.39 -5.18
N ASN A 50 -3.81 -19.49 -5.26
CA ASN A 50 -4.41 -19.99 -6.50
C ASN A 50 -3.41 -20.12 -7.67
N GLN A 51 -2.21 -20.61 -7.37
CA GLN A 51 -1.13 -20.76 -8.32
C GLN A 51 -1.43 -21.91 -9.29
N THR A 52 -1.38 -21.62 -10.58
CA THR A 52 -1.40 -22.59 -11.67
C THR A 52 -0.15 -22.42 -12.52
N SER A 53 0.02 -23.20 -13.60
CA SER A 53 1.14 -23.01 -14.54
C SER A 53 1.09 -21.70 -15.32
N ASN A 54 -0.06 -21.03 -15.40
CA ASN A 54 -0.24 -19.81 -16.19
C ASN A 54 -0.92 -18.65 -15.45
N SER A 55 -1.22 -18.82 -14.16
CA SER A 55 -1.91 -17.80 -13.37
C SER A 55 -1.55 -17.85 -11.90
N VAL A 56 -1.66 -16.70 -11.24
CA VAL A 56 -1.46 -16.56 -9.81
C VAL A 56 -2.28 -15.39 -9.28
N GLU A 57 -2.75 -15.52 -8.06
CA GLU A 57 -3.33 -14.41 -7.32
C GLU A 57 -2.32 -13.89 -6.29
N VAL A 58 -2.12 -12.58 -6.28
CA VAL A 58 -1.24 -11.88 -5.33
C VAL A 58 -2.12 -11.07 -4.40
N SER A 59 -2.00 -11.32 -3.10
CA SER A 59 -2.74 -10.58 -2.08
C SER A 59 -1.80 -10.10 -0.99
N CYS A 60 -1.87 -8.81 -0.66
CA CYS A 60 -1.09 -8.18 0.40
C CYS A 60 -2.01 -7.50 1.42
N GLN A 61 -1.40 -6.92 2.46
CA GLN A 61 -2.05 -6.03 3.40
C GLN A 61 -1.60 -4.58 3.17
N PRO A 62 -2.51 -3.60 3.23
CA PRO A 62 -2.14 -2.20 3.06
C PRO A 62 -1.21 -1.70 4.18
N GLY A 63 -0.28 -0.82 3.79
CA GLY A 63 0.49 0.00 4.70
C GLY A 63 -0.32 1.19 5.23
N PHE A 64 0.28 1.99 6.12
CA PHE A 64 -0.24 3.30 6.46
C PHE A 64 -0.27 4.18 5.21
N ASP A 65 -1.41 4.80 4.93
CA ASP A 65 -1.67 5.53 3.69
C ASP A 65 -0.99 6.90 3.60
N GLY A 66 -0.31 7.31 4.67
CA GLY A 66 0.31 8.63 4.76
C GLY A 66 -0.67 9.75 5.05
N GLY A 67 -1.90 9.44 5.47
CA GLY A 67 -2.97 10.41 5.76
C GLY A 67 -3.78 10.85 4.52
N LEU A 68 -3.65 10.15 3.40
CA LEU A 68 -4.35 10.44 2.14
C LEU A 68 -4.83 9.14 1.49
N PRO A 69 -5.95 9.14 0.75
CA PRO A 69 -6.42 7.95 0.05
C PRO A 69 -5.33 7.35 -0.84
N GLN A 70 -5.09 6.05 -0.65
CA GLN A 70 -4.11 5.30 -1.41
C GLN A 70 -4.77 4.27 -2.34
N TYR A 71 -4.08 3.92 -3.41
CA TYR A 71 -4.36 2.80 -4.29
C TYR A 71 -3.08 1.96 -4.46
N PHE A 72 -3.19 0.82 -5.14
CA PHE A 72 -2.11 -0.16 -5.22
C PHE A 72 -1.76 -0.49 -6.67
N LEU A 73 -0.47 -0.68 -6.90
CA LEU A 73 0.08 -1.07 -8.19
C LEU A 73 0.84 -2.39 -8.06
N LEU A 74 0.71 -3.24 -9.07
CA LEU A 74 1.53 -4.42 -9.24
C LEU A 74 2.23 -4.35 -10.59
N GLU A 75 3.54 -4.53 -10.58
CA GLU A 75 4.40 -4.63 -11.76
C GLU A 75 4.99 -6.04 -11.84
N LEU A 76 4.86 -6.69 -12.99
CA LEU A 76 5.45 -8.00 -13.26
C LEU A 76 6.64 -7.86 -14.23
N TYR A 77 7.78 -8.42 -13.86
CA TYR A 77 8.99 -8.44 -14.67
C TYR A 77 9.41 -9.88 -14.97
N SER A 78 9.99 -10.11 -16.15
CA SER A 78 10.81 -11.31 -16.38
C SER A 78 12.16 -11.15 -15.69
N ALA A 79 12.78 -12.25 -15.27
CA ALA A 79 14.06 -12.24 -14.55
C ALA A 79 15.19 -11.48 -15.29
N ASP A 80 15.12 -11.42 -16.62
CA ASP A 80 16.11 -10.82 -17.52
C ASP A 80 15.76 -9.39 -17.99
N SER A 81 14.56 -8.88 -17.66
CA SER A 81 14.07 -7.59 -18.18
C SER A 81 13.81 -6.57 -17.07
N GLY A 82 14.31 -5.34 -17.27
CA GLY A 82 13.99 -4.19 -16.43
C GLY A 82 12.67 -3.48 -16.80
N VAL A 83 11.96 -3.96 -17.81
CA VAL A 83 10.69 -3.38 -18.28
C VAL A 83 9.53 -4.24 -17.81
N PRO A 84 8.49 -3.66 -17.18
CA PRO A 84 7.35 -4.43 -16.70
C PRO A 84 6.53 -4.97 -17.88
N ARG A 85 6.23 -6.27 -17.84
CA ARG A 85 5.29 -6.94 -18.77
C ARG A 85 3.84 -6.60 -18.45
N TYR A 86 3.51 -6.53 -17.16
CA TYR A 86 2.19 -6.15 -16.67
C TYR A 86 2.30 -5.02 -15.67
N ASN A 87 1.33 -4.11 -15.73
CA ASN A 87 1.09 -3.08 -14.74
C ASN A 87 -0.40 -3.08 -14.42
N LEU A 88 -0.73 -3.51 -13.20
CA LEU A 88 -2.11 -3.62 -12.73
C LEU A 88 -2.35 -2.63 -11.60
N THR A 89 -3.54 -2.04 -11.57
CA THR A 89 -3.96 -1.09 -10.54
C THR A 89 -5.18 -1.64 -9.80
N SER A 90 -5.17 -1.51 -8.47
CA SER A 90 -6.33 -1.78 -7.62
C SER A 90 -6.60 -0.59 -6.71
N SER A 91 -7.86 -0.14 -6.64
CA SER A 91 -8.24 1.11 -5.97
C SER A 91 -8.39 1.01 -4.45
N GLU A 92 -8.74 -0.17 -3.92
CA GLU A 92 -9.12 -0.30 -2.49
C GLU A 92 -8.26 -1.30 -1.72
N HIS A 93 -7.94 -2.45 -2.33
CA HIS A 93 -7.22 -3.54 -1.67
C HIS A 93 -6.07 -4.01 -2.56
N PRO A 94 -4.87 -4.32 -2.03
CA PRO A 94 -3.74 -4.79 -2.81
C PRO A 94 -3.88 -6.28 -3.17
N THR A 95 -4.92 -6.59 -3.95
CA THR A 95 -5.22 -7.92 -4.49
C THR A 95 -5.22 -7.85 -6.01
N PHE A 96 -4.52 -8.78 -6.65
CA PHE A 96 -4.28 -8.79 -8.08
C PHE A 96 -4.33 -10.22 -8.62
N PHE A 97 -4.92 -10.39 -9.80
CA PHE A 97 -4.93 -11.66 -10.52
C PHE A 97 -4.07 -11.53 -11.78
N LEU A 98 -3.02 -12.34 -11.85
CA LEU A 98 -2.15 -12.45 -13.02
C LEU A 98 -2.54 -13.70 -13.80
N ALA A 99 -2.68 -13.57 -15.11
CA ALA A 99 -3.06 -14.66 -16.01
C ALA A 99 -2.22 -14.59 -17.29
N ASN A 100 -2.27 -15.67 -18.07
CA ASN A 100 -1.51 -15.83 -19.32
C ASN A 100 0.01 -15.77 -19.09
N LEU A 101 0.47 -16.28 -17.95
CA LEU A 101 1.89 -16.43 -17.65
C LEU A 101 2.45 -17.64 -18.39
N GLU A 102 3.68 -17.51 -18.89
CA GLU A 102 4.39 -18.61 -19.51
C GLU A 102 4.89 -19.60 -18.44
N PRO A 103 4.60 -20.91 -18.59
CA PRO A 103 5.14 -21.94 -17.71
C PRO A 103 6.68 -21.96 -17.75
N ASP A 104 7.29 -22.37 -16.64
CA ASP A 104 8.75 -22.50 -16.49
C ASP A 104 9.57 -21.21 -16.69
N VAL A 105 8.92 -20.05 -16.74
CA VAL A 105 9.58 -18.74 -16.73
C VAL A 105 9.62 -18.21 -15.30
N THR A 106 10.79 -17.70 -14.90
CA THR A 106 10.97 -17.02 -13.61
C THR A 106 10.55 -15.56 -13.72
N PHE A 107 9.60 -15.17 -12.88
CA PHE A 107 9.12 -13.81 -12.78
C PHE A 107 9.51 -13.15 -11.46
N ARG A 108 9.55 -11.82 -11.49
CA ARG A 108 9.69 -10.95 -10.32
C ARG A 108 8.44 -10.08 -10.24
N ILE A 109 7.75 -10.12 -9.10
CA ILE A 109 6.55 -9.31 -8.85
C ILE A 109 6.94 -8.18 -7.90
N ALA A 110 6.59 -6.94 -8.23
CA ALA A 110 6.75 -5.79 -7.35
C ALA A 110 5.39 -5.15 -7.06
N VAL A 111 5.07 -4.95 -5.77
CA VAL A 111 3.81 -4.36 -5.33
C VAL A 111 4.07 -3.05 -4.59
N PHE A 112 3.30 -2.01 -4.92
CA PHE A 112 3.44 -0.66 -4.38
C PHE A 112 2.10 -0.14 -3.87
N ALA A 113 2.13 0.62 -2.79
CA ALA A 113 1.08 1.56 -2.42
C ALA A 113 1.38 2.97 -2.96
N VAL A 114 0.37 3.69 -3.40
CA VAL A 114 0.49 5.02 -4.04
C VAL A 114 -0.61 5.96 -3.56
N ASN A 115 -0.25 7.20 -3.24
CA ASN A 115 -1.20 8.29 -2.99
C ASN A 115 -0.77 9.54 -3.77
N SER A 116 -1.44 10.69 -3.53
CA SER A 116 -1.09 11.95 -4.23
C SER A 116 0.28 12.55 -3.85
N LYS A 117 0.94 12.06 -2.79
CA LYS A 117 2.34 12.40 -2.46
C LYS A 117 3.35 11.48 -3.15
N GLY A 118 2.91 10.38 -3.74
CA GLY A 118 3.71 9.49 -4.59
C GLY A 118 3.66 8.02 -4.16
N ARG A 119 4.60 7.25 -4.70
CA ARG A 119 4.72 5.80 -4.46
C ARG A 119 5.56 5.47 -3.23
N SER A 120 5.15 4.43 -2.52
CA SER A 120 5.94 3.73 -1.52
C SER A 120 7.15 2.99 -2.13
N ALA A 121 8.03 2.46 -1.29
CA ALA A 121 9.02 1.47 -1.73
C ALA A 121 8.29 0.17 -2.14
N GLY A 122 8.79 -0.48 -3.20
CA GLY A 122 8.18 -1.72 -3.70
C GLY A 122 8.52 -2.91 -2.81
N ILE A 123 7.51 -3.71 -2.48
CA ILE A 123 7.73 -5.06 -1.97
C ILE A 123 7.88 -6.00 -3.14
N VAL A 124 9.01 -6.70 -3.16
CA VAL A 124 9.35 -7.63 -4.23
C VAL A 124 9.14 -9.04 -3.74
N LEU A 125 8.36 -9.82 -4.49
CA LEU A 125 8.29 -11.26 -4.36
C LEU A 125 9.23 -11.84 -5.42
N GLU A 126 10.39 -12.31 -4.96
CA GLU A 126 11.48 -12.79 -5.81
C GLU A 126 11.25 -14.24 -6.28
N GLU A 127 11.72 -14.51 -7.49
CA GLU A 127 11.93 -15.84 -8.07
C GLU A 127 10.73 -16.79 -8.05
N VAL A 128 9.59 -16.34 -8.57
CA VAL A 128 8.41 -17.20 -8.72
C VAL A 128 8.46 -17.91 -10.06
N THR A 129 8.53 -19.24 -10.03
CA THR A 129 8.43 -20.09 -11.23
C THR A 129 7.15 -20.92 -11.13
N PHE A 130 6.27 -20.76 -12.11
CA PHE A 130 5.01 -21.48 -12.17
C PHE A 130 5.19 -22.76 -13.00
N ARG A 131 4.99 -23.91 -12.35
CA ARG A 131 5.07 -25.24 -12.98
C ARG A 131 3.70 -25.88 -12.96
N ASP A 132 3.44 -26.74 -13.93
CA ASP A 132 2.28 -27.63 -13.86
C ASP A 132 2.39 -28.50 -12.60
N ALA A 133 1.31 -28.54 -11.81
CA ALA A 133 1.18 -29.51 -10.75
C ALA A 133 1.04 -30.89 -11.42
N GLU A 134 2.17 -31.58 -11.59
CA GLU A 134 2.17 -32.97 -11.99
C GLU A 134 1.31 -33.75 -10.99
N LYS A 135 0.19 -34.29 -11.47
CA LYS A 135 -0.73 -35.10 -10.65
C LYS A 135 0.07 -36.18 -9.96
N ARG A 136 0.24 -36.07 -8.63
CA ARG A 136 0.58 -37.20 -7.79
C ARG A 136 -0.62 -38.15 -7.79
N THR A 137 -0.65 -39.02 -8.79
CA THR A 137 -1.46 -40.23 -8.84
C THR A 137 -0.82 -41.31 -7.99
#